data_AF-A0A947E495-F1
#
_entry.id   AF-A0A947E495-F1
#
_cell.length_a   1.000
_cell.length_b   1.000
_cell.length_c   1.000
_cell.angle_alpha   90.00
_cell.angle_beta   90.00
_cell.angle_gamma   90.00
#
_symmetry.space_group_name_H-M   'P 1'
#
loop_
_entity.id
_entity.type
_entity.pdbx_description
1 polymer ?
#
loop_
_entity_poly.entity_id
_entity_poly.type
_entity_poly.pdbx_seq_one_letter_code
_entity_poly.pdbx_strand_id
1 'polypeptide(L)'
;MATTKTPPKTPGTKAVAPPAKPAAKRVAPARPRAAAVTAVPTAAAADGVEHHEKPRIKLVRDSFTMPQLDFDLIPALKKRALAFQRPAKKSELLRAGLHALAALDNARLKKALDSLAPIKAGRPKKAG
;
A
#
# COMPACT_ATOMS: atom_id res chain seq x y z
N MET A 1 -51.88 50.69 29.57
CA MET A 1 -50.47 51.04 29.89
C MET A 1 -49.63 50.59 28.69
N ALA A 2 -49.16 51.51 27.83
CA ALA A 2 -47.86 52.20 27.94
C ALA A 2 -46.70 51.18 27.86
N THR A 3 -45.76 51.17 26.91
CA THR A 3 -45.19 52.22 26.05
C THR A 3 -44.33 51.62 24.90
N THR A 4 -44.40 52.25 23.71
CA THR A 4 -43.33 52.63 22.75
C THR A 4 -42.26 51.63 22.24
N LYS A 5 -42.04 51.56 20.91
CA LYS A 5 -41.00 52.33 20.16
C LYS A 5 -40.88 51.86 18.68
N THR A 6 -40.87 52.82 17.75
CA THR A 6 -40.90 52.70 16.27
C THR A 6 -39.46 52.66 15.64
N PRO A 7 -39.23 52.62 14.30
CA PRO A 7 -38.29 51.76 13.52
C PRO A 7 -37.06 52.60 13.01
N PRO A 8 -36.34 52.41 11.84
CA PRO A 8 -36.40 51.44 10.72
C PRO A 8 -35.04 50.99 10.07
N LYS A 9 -35.17 50.11 9.06
CA LYS A 9 -34.34 49.90 7.83
C LYS A 9 -32.80 49.89 7.90
N THR A 10 -32.22 48.77 7.44
CA THR A 10 -31.00 48.76 6.61
C THR A 10 -31.08 47.69 5.50
N PRO A 11 -30.51 47.92 4.30
CA PRO A 11 -30.78 47.15 3.09
C PRO A 11 -29.82 45.99 2.90
N GLY A 12 -30.28 44.94 2.22
CA GLY A 12 -29.45 43.80 1.82
C GLY A 12 -28.42 44.15 0.76
N THR A 13 -27.28 43.46 0.80
CA THR A 13 -26.41 43.20 -0.35
C THR A 13 -25.73 41.85 -0.20
N LYS A 14 -25.50 41.24 -1.36
CA LYS A 14 -25.24 39.84 -1.63
C LYS A 14 -23.88 39.34 -1.14
N ALA A 15 -23.86 38.05 -0.84
CA ALA A 15 -22.68 37.20 -0.80
C ALA A 15 -21.86 37.33 -2.09
N VAL A 16 -20.56 37.51 -1.95
CA VAL A 16 -19.59 37.48 -3.05
C VAL A 16 -18.62 36.33 -2.77
N ALA A 17 -18.72 35.29 -3.60
CA ALA A 17 -17.71 34.26 -3.75
C ALA A 17 -16.49 34.82 -4.52
N PRO A 18 -15.24 34.49 -4.14
CA PRO A 18 -14.11 34.75 -5.01
C PRO A 18 -13.99 33.66 -6.11
N PRO A 19 -13.72 34.05 -7.36
CA PRO A 19 -13.78 33.19 -8.55
C PRO A 19 -12.50 32.39 -8.84
N ALA A 20 -12.64 31.51 -9.83
CA ALA A 20 -11.71 30.48 -10.28
C ALA A 20 -10.38 30.98 -10.92
N LYS A 21 -9.44 30.03 -10.94
CA LYS A 21 -8.10 29.94 -11.58
C LYS A 21 -7.85 30.79 -12.83
N PRO A 22 -6.57 31.16 -13.03
CA PRO A 22 -5.89 30.87 -14.28
C PRO A 22 -4.68 29.94 -14.09
N ALA A 23 -4.58 28.95 -14.97
CA ALA A 23 -3.43 28.06 -15.11
C ALA A 23 -2.20 28.84 -15.61
N ALA A 24 -1.10 28.80 -14.85
CA ALA A 24 0.20 29.23 -15.32
C ALA A 24 1.14 28.02 -15.43
N LYS A 25 1.49 27.70 -16.68
CA LYS A 25 2.48 26.72 -17.14
C LYS A 25 3.78 26.87 -16.34
N ARG A 26 4.13 25.87 -15.53
CA ARG A 26 5.48 25.77 -14.96
C ARG A 26 6.35 24.95 -15.92
N VAL A 27 7.12 25.67 -16.72
CA VAL A 27 8.13 25.13 -17.63
C VAL A 27 9.30 24.60 -16.81
N ALA A 28 9.70 23.35 -17.08
CA ALA A 28 10.90 22.74 -16.51
C ALA A 28 12.16 23.41 -17.08
N PRO A 29 13.17 23.76 -16.28
CA PRO A 29 14.48 24.10 -16.82
C PRO A 29 15.32 22.83 -17.02
N ALA A 30 15.71 22.62 -18.27
CA ALA A 30 16.67 21.64 -18.71
C ALA A 30 18.08 21.92 -18.16
N ARG A 31 18.87 20.86 -18.00
CA ARG A 31 20.30 20.79 -17.69
C ARG A 31 21.16 21.88 -18.37
N PRO A 32 22.32 22.20 -17.76
CA PRO A 32 23.56 22.34 -18.49
C PRO A 32 24.43 21.09 -18.32
N ARG A 33 24.86 20.56 -19.46
CA ARG A 33 25.88 19.53 -19.66
C ARG A 33 27.24 20.23 -19.58
N ALA A 34 28.09 19.85 -18.63
CA ALA A 34 29.52 20.12 -18.70
C ALA A 34 30.23 18.79 -18.94
N ALA A 35 30.85 18.69 -20.11
CA ALA A 35 31.71 17.59 -20.53
C ALA A 35 33.16 18.06 -20.42
N ALA A 36 34.03 17.21 -19.87
CA ALA A 36 35.48 17.16 -20.13
C ALA A 36 36.02 15.85 -19.49
N VAL A 37 35.83 14.68 -20.12
CA VAL A 37 36.84 13.92 -20.88
C VAL A 37 38.29 14.04 -20.39
N THR A 38 38.80 12.94 -19.84
CA THR A 38 40.14 12.43 -20.14
C THR A 38 40.01 11.06 -20.81
N ALA A 39 40.61 10.97 -22.00
CA ALA A 39 40.79 9.79 -22.84
C ALA A 39 42.05 9.02 -22.36
N VAL A 40 42.35 7.75 -22.68
CA VAL A 40 42.35 6.98 -23.94
C VAL A 40 42.54 5.46 -23.63
N PRO A 41 42.35 4.54 -24.61
CA PRO A 41 41.88 3.15 -24.42
C PRO A 41 42.92 2.04 -24.75
N THR A 42 42.45 0.78 -24.71
CA THR A 42 42.94 -0.51 -25.32
C THR A 42 43.05 -1.60 -24.24
N ALA A 43 42.71 -2.88 -24.39
CA ALA A 43 42.30 -3.72 -25.51
C ALA A 43 41.45 -4.88 -24.94
N ALA A 44 40.73 -5.56 -25.83
CA ALA A 44 39.85 -6.69 -25.56
C ALA A 44 40.55 -7.97 -25.05
N ALA A 45 39.83 -8.73 -24.22
CA ALA A 45 39.69 -10.20 -24.23
C ALA A 45 38.52 -10.52 -23.27
N ALA A 46 37.40 -11.07 -23.78
CA ALA A 46 37.01 -12.49 -23.60
C ALA A 46 37.15 -12.93 -22.13
N ASP A 47 36.08 -13.28 -21.42
CA ASP A 47 35.29 -14.47 -21.67
C ASP A 47 33.87 -14.35 -21.10
N GLY A 48 32.97 -15.14 -21.69
CA GLY A 48 31.56 -15.18 -21.34
C GLY A 48 31.32 -15.46 -19.87
N VAL A 49 30.54 -14.58 -19.25
CA VAL A 49 29.74 -14.98 -18.10
C VAL A 49 28.32 -14.97 -18.60
N GLU A 50 27.84 -16.16 -18.95
CA GLU A 50 26.43 -16.41 -19.16
C GLU A 50 25.67 -15.81 -17.99
N HIS A 51 24.97 -14.73 -18.27
CA HIS A 51 24.09 -14.11 -17.30
C HIS A 51 22.90 -15.06 -17.18
N HIS A 52 23.04 -16.08 -16.31
CA HIS A 52 21.92 -16.91 -15.89
C HIS A 52 20.87 -15.97 -15.29
N GLU A 53 19.93 -15.55 -16.13
CA GLU A 53 18.86 -14.66 -15.77
C GLU A 53 17.95 -15.43 -14.82
N LYS A 54 18.22 -15.31 -13.53
CA LYS A 54 17.41 -15.94 -12.48
C LYS A 54 15.96 -15.48 -12.73
N PRO A 55 15.01 -16.39 -12.97
CA PRO A 55 13.66 -16.01 -13.32
C PRO A 55 13.07 -15.17 -12.19
N ARG A 56 12.71 -13.92 -12.51
CA ARG A 56 12.11 -12.99 -11.54
C ARG A 56 10.76 -13.57 -11.11
N ILE A 57 10.63 -13.88 -9.82
CA ILE A 57 9.39 -14.40 -9.25
C ILE A 57 8.30 -13.34 -9.40
N LYS A 58 7.19 -13.67 -10.08
CA LYS A 58 6.03 -12.80 -10.20
C LYS A 58 5.44 -12.53 -8.82
N LEU A 59 5.41 -11.27 -8.40
CA LEU A 59 4.86 -10.87 -7.10
C LEU A 59 3.35 -10.62 -7.22
N VAL A 60 2.54 -11.49 -6.63
CA VAL A 60 1.08 -11.32 -6.52
C VAL A 60 0.75 -10.59 -5.21
N ARG A 61 -0.05 -9.52 -5.29
CA ARG A 61 -0.57 -8.81 -4.12
C ARG A 61 -2.07 -9.11 -3.97
N ASP A 62 -2.42 -9.97 -3.04
CA ASP A 62 -3.82 -10.23 -2.67
C ASP A 62 -4.13 -9.58 -1.32
N SER A 63 -5.32 -8.97 -1.21
CA SER A 63 -5.79 -8.32 0.02
C SER A 63 -6.91 -9.16 0.63
N PHE A 64 -6.74 -9.56 1.88
CA PHE A 64 -7.69 -10.41 2.60
C PHE A 64 -8.63 -9.61 3.49
N THR A 65 -9.92 -9.98 3.48
CA THR A 65 -10.92 -9.57 4.48
C THR A 65 -10.98 -10.66 5.56
N MET A 66 -10.82 -10.29 6.83
CA MET A 66 -10.87 -11.21 7.98
C MET A 66 -11.54 -10.52 9.18
N PRO A 67 -12.11 -11.26 10.14
CA PRO A 67 -12.62 -10.72 11.39
C PRO A 67 -11.52 -10.01 12.18
N GLN A 68 -11.92 -9.06 13.04
CA GLN A 68 -10.97 -8.32 13.87
C GLN A 68 -10.16 -9.24 14.79
N LEU A 69 -10.81 -10.26 15.36
CA LEU A 69 -10.17 -11.24 16.24
C LEU A 69 -8.99 -11.95 15.56
N ASP A 70 -9.14 -12.35 14.30
CA ASP A 70 -8.06 -13.01 13.55
C ASP A 70 -6.98 -12.01 13.12
N PHE A 71 -7.38 -10.77 12.79
CA PHE A 71 -6.43 -9.72 12.43
C PHE A 71 -5.50 -9.37 13.60
N ASP A 72 -6.01 -9.39 14.83
CA ASP A 72 -5.26 -9.10 16.06
C ASP A 72 -4.21 -10.17 16.41
N LEU A 73 -4.30 -11.36 15.82
CA LEU A 73 -3.24 -12.38 15.93
C LEU A 73 -1.96 -11.96 15.22
N ILE A 74 -2.05 -11.17 14.14
CA ILE A 74 -0.90 -10.72 13.36
C ILE A 74 0.08 -9.88 14.21
N PRO A 75 -0.34 -8.80 14.91
CA PRO A 75 0.57 -8.06 15.78
C PRO A 75 1.09 -8.90 16.95
N ALA A 76 0.28 -9.81 17.51
CA ALA A 76 0.73 -10.72 18.56
C ALA A 76 1.87 -11.64 18.07
N LEU A 77 1.74 -12.23 16.88
CA LEU A 77 2.77 -13.04 16.26
C LEU A 77 4.03 -12.25 15.91
N LYS A 78 3.89 -10.98 15.48
CA LYS A 78 5.05 -10.10 15.29
C LYS A 78 5.80 -9.85 16.59
N LYS A 79 5.09 -9.55 17.69
CA LYS A 79 5.71 -9.39 19.01
C LYS A 79 6.47 -10.65 19.43
N ARG A 80 5.88 -11.83 19.21
CA ARG A 80 6.55 -13.12 19.47
C ARG A 80 7.80 -13.32 18.62
N ALA A 81 7.76 -12.91 17.34
CA ALA A 81 8.92 -13.01 16.46
C ALA A 81 10.08 -12.10 16.91
N LEU A 82 9.78 -10.93 17.49
CA LEU A 82 10.79 -10.05 18.09
C LEU A 82 11.49 -10.69 19.29
N ALA A 83 10.81 -11.54 20.05
CA ALA A 83 11.41 -12.26 21.19
C ALA A 83 12.55 -13.19 20.77
N PHE A 84 12.51 -13.72 19.54
CA PHE A 84 13.60 -14.52 18.95
C PHE A 84 14.47 -13.69 18.00
N GLN A 85 14.50 -12.37 18.17
CA GLN A 85 15.30 -11.40 17.39
C GLN A 85 15.04 -11.43 15.88
N ARG A 86 13.86 -11.89 15.45
CA ARG A 86 13.48 -11.95 14.03
C ARG A 86 12.27 -11.05 13.75
N PRO A 87 12.47 -9.78 13.34
CA PRO A 87 11.35 -8.95 12.92
C PRO A 87 10.68 -9.55 11.67
N ALA A 88 9.37 -9.80 11.76
CA ALA A 88 8.61 -10.43 10.68
C ALA A 88 7.62 -9.46 10.03
N LYS A 89 7.57 -9.46 8.69
CA LYS A 89 6.54 -8.71 7.93
C LYS A 89 5.20 -9.43 7.96
N LYS A 90 4.10 -8.70 7.75
CA LYS A 90 2.76 -9.31 7.65
C LYS A 90 2.71 -10.38 6.54
N SER A 91 3.25 -10.08 5.36
CA SER A 91 3.30 -11.02 4.24
C SER A 91 4.20 -12.23 4.49
N GLU A 92 5.18 -12.14 5.39
CA GLU A 92 6.02 -13.29 5.76
C GLU A 92 5.29 -14.22 6.73
N LEU A 93 4.61 -13.67 7.74
CA LEU A 93 3.79 -14.46 8.66
C LEU A 93 2.68 -15.20 7.93
N LEU A 94 2.00 -14.54 6.98
CA LEU A 94 0.96 -15.20 6.18
C LEU A 94 1.53 -16.34 5.32
N ARG A 95 2.68 -16.11 4.66
CA ARG A 95 3.36 -17.18 3.90
C ARG A 95 3.79 -18.34 4.81
N ALA A 96 4.38 -18.05 5.97
CA ALA A 96 4.79 -19.06 6.94
C ALA A 96 3.58 -19.87 7.46
N GLY A 97 2.45 -19.20 7.72
CA GLY A 97 1.20 -19.86 8.09
C GLY A 97 0.69 -20.81 7.01
N LEU A 98 0.72 -20.42 5.74
CA LEU A 98 0.34 -21.30 4.63
C LEU A 98 1.26 -22.52 4.52
N HIS A 99 2.58 -22.34 4.66
CA HIS A 99 3.52 -23.46 4.66
C HIS A 99 3.29 -24.40 5.86
N ALA A 100 2.99 -23.85 7.04
CA ALA A 100 2.68 -24.65 8.22
C ALA A 100 1.37 -25.44 8.05
N LEU A 101 0.33 -24.83 7.47
CA LEU A 101 -0.93 -25.49 7.16
C LEU A 101 -0.77 -26.60 6.11
N ALA A 102 0.07 -26.38 5.10
CA ALA A 102 0.37 -27.38 4.07
C ALA A 102 1.14 -28.60 4.61
N ALA A 103 1.83 -28.45 5.74
CA ALA A 103 2.54 -29.54 6.40
C ALA A 103 1.65 -30.40 7.33
N LEU A 104 0.39 -30.00 7.56
CA LEU A 104 -0.55 -30.78 8.37
C LEU A 104 -1.13 -31.96 7.58
N ASP A 105 -1.51 -33.02 8.29
CA ASP A 105 -2.32 -34.09 7.72
C ASP A 105 -3.77 -33.64 7.44
N ASN A 106 -4.46 -34.37 6.56
CA ASN A 106 -5.80 -34.02 6.11
C ASN A 106 -6.82 -33.89 7.25
N ALA A 107 -6.73 -34.74 8.29
CA ALA A 107 -7.67 -34.69 9.41
C ALA A 107 -7.47 -33.43 10.26
N ARG A 108 -6.21 -33.08 10.54
CA ARG A 108 -5.88 -31.84 11.26
C ARG A 108 -6.22 -30.59 10.46
N LEU A 109 -5.95 -30.60 9.16
CA LEU A 109 -6.28 -29.48 8.28
C LEU A 109 -7.81 -29.27 8.25
N LYS A 110 -8.59 -30.34 8.08
CA LYS A 110 -10.05 -30.26 8.10
C LYS A 110 -10.56 -29.66 9.42
N LYS A 111 -10.09 -30.19 10.56
CA LYS A 111 -10.48 -29.67 11.87
C LYS A 111 -10.13 -28.19 12.04
N ALA A 112 -8.95 -27.76 11.57
CA ALA A 112 -8.53 -26.38 11.62
C ALA A 112 -9.45 -25.45 10.80
N LEU A 113 -9.88 -25.89 9.62
CA LEU A 113 -10.81 -25.15 8.77
C LEU A 113 -12.23 -25.09 9.36
N ASP A 114 -12.73 -26.22 9.89
CA ASP A 114 -14.07 -26.32 10.49
C ASP A 114 -14.21 -25.44 11.75
N SER A 115 -13.10 -25.08 12.39
CA SER A 115 -13.08 -24.21 13.58
C SER A 115 -13.19 -22.72 13.24
N LEU A 116 -13.07 -22.32 11.96
CA LEU A 116 -13.11 -20.92 11.54
C LEU A 116 -14.56 -20.43 11.42
N ALA A 117 -14.81 -19.22 11.93
CA ALA A 117 -16.11 -18.58 11.75
C ALA A 117 -16.32 -18.22 10.26
N PRO A 118 -17.47 -18.59 9.66
CA PRO A 118 -17.75 -18.28 8.27
C PRO A 118 -17.89 -16.77 8.08
N ILE A 119 -17.06 -16.21 7.20
CA ILE A 119 -17.13 -14.79 6.82
C ILE A 119 -18.07 -14.69 5.63
N LYS A 120 -19.04 -13.77 5.67
CA LYS A 120 -19.82 -13.44 4.48
C LYS A 120 -18.92 -12.68 3.51
N ALA A 121 -18.24 -13.42 2.64
CA ALA A 121 -17.26 -12.88 1.71
C ALA A 121 -17.94 -11.93 0.70
N GLY A 122 -17.82 -10.63 0.93
CA GLY A 122 -18.20 -9.58 -0.02
C GLY A 122 -17.11 -9.37 -1.08
N ARG A 123 -16.57 -10.44 -1.69
CA ARG A 123 -15.55 -10.27 -2.73
C ARG A 123 -16.15 -9.36 -3.82
N PRO A 124 -15.53 -8.21 -4.14
CA PRO A 124 -16.03 -7.39 -5.23
C PRO A 124 -16.00 -8.23 -6.51
N LYS A 125 -17.14 -8.34 -7.19
CA LYS A 125 -17.18 -8.85 -8.58
C LYS A 125 -16.26 -7.93 -9.37
N LYS A 126 -15.24 -8.51 -10.02
CA LYS A 126 -14.15 -7.81 -10.70
C LYS A 126 -14.60 -6.54 -11.41
N ALA A 127 -13.92 -5.42 -11.13
CA ALA A 127 -13.69 -4.37 -12.11
C ALA A 127 -12.22 -4.48 -12.53
N GLY A 128 -11.97 -4.81 -13.79
CA GLY A 128 -10.63 -5.02 -14.37
C GLY A 128 -10.47 -6.41 -14.98
#